data_AF-A0A350Z079-F1
#
_entry.id   AF-A0A350Z079-F1
#
_cell.length_a   1.000
_cell.length_b   1.000
_cell.length_c   1.000
_cell.angle_alpha   90.00
_cell.angle_beta   90.00
_cell.angle_gamma   90.00
#
_symmetry.space_group_name_H-M   'P 1'
#
loop_
_entity.id
_entity.type
_entity.pdbx_description
1 polymer ?
#
loop_
_entity_poly.entity_id
_entity_poly.type
_entity_poly.pdbx_seq_one_letter_code
_entity_poly.pdbx_strand_id
1 'polypeptide(L)'
;MFVLIGLGFLLSHNRKNIPWKTVFTGLVFQVILAIGVLYVPFIRYGFEFAGQVFVKILDFTKAGSEFLLGGLMDSNTYGYIFLFQVLPTIIFFSALTSLLFYWGIIQKVVWALAW
;
A
#
# COMPACT_ATOMS: atom_id res chain seq x y z
N MET A 1 -9.46 18.45 7.11
CA MET A 1 -8.40 18.22 8.13
C MET A 1 -8.80 18.74 9.51
N PHE A 2 -9.24 19.99 9.67
CA PHE A 2 -9.58 20.56 10.98
C PHE A 2 -10.62 19.77 11.79
N VAL A 3 -11.67 19.25 11.15
CA VAL A 3 -12.68 18.41 11.82
C VAL A 3 -12.08 17.12 12.39
N LEU A 4 -11.20 16.46 11.63
CA LEU A 4 -10.53 15.22 12.06
C LEU A 4 -9.53 15.47 13.20
N ILE A 5 -8.79 16.58 13.15
CA ILE A 5 -7.90 17.00 14.23
C ILE A 5 -8.72 17.33 15.48
N GLY A 6 -9.85 18.03 15.33
CA GLY A 6 -10.77 18.35 16.41
C GLY A 6 -11.36 17.09 17.07
N LEU A 7 -11.78 16.10 16.27
CA LEU A 7 -12.24 14.80 16.77
C LEU A 7 -11.13 14.06 17.53
N GLY A 8 -9.90 14.04 16.98
CA GLY A 8 -8.75 13.46 17.66
C GLY A 8 -8.42 14.15 18.99
N PHE A 9 -8.58 15.48 19.06
CA PHE A 9 -8.43 16.25 20.30
C PHE A 9 -9.53 15.94 21.32
N LEU A 10 -10.79 15.83 20.88
CA LEU A 10 -11.94 15.52 21.76
C LEU A 10 -11.85 14.12 22.37
N LEU A 11 -11.45 13.13 21.56
CA LEU A 11 -11.27 11.74 21.98
C LEU A 11 -9.93 11.48 22.69
N SER A 12 -9.05 12.47 22.80
CA SER A 12 -7.75 12.32 23.45
C SER A 12 -7.89 12.12 24.97
N HIS A 13 -7.23 11.08 25.47
CA HIS A 13 -7.18 10.74 26.90
C HIS A 13 -6.51 11.83 27.75
N ASN A 14 -5.46 12.49 27.23
CA ASN A 14 -4.77 13.56 27.94
C ASN A 14 -4.53 14.76 27.01
N ARG A 15 -5.55 15.62 26.93
CA ARG A 15 -5.57 16.81 26.06
C ARG A 15 -4.44 17.81 26.34
N LYS A 16 -3.89 17.82 27.55
CA LYS A 16 -2.80 18.72 27.95
C LYS A 16 -1.42 18.23 27.53
N ASN A 17 -1.26 16.92 27.32
CA ASN A 17 0.02 16.32 26.95
C ASN A 17 0.10 15.94 25.46
N ILE A 18 -0.61 16.67 24.60
CA ILE A 18 -0.53 16.46 23.16
C ILE A 18 0.75 17.11 22.64
N PRO A 19 1.68 16.35 22.04
CA PRO A 19 2.91 16.90 21.48
C PRO A 19 2.60 17.61 20.15
N TRP A 20 2.16 18.87 20.23
CA TRP A 20 1.75 19.68 19.07
C TRP A 20 2.83 19.81 18.00
N LYS A 21 4.12 19.77 18.39
CA LYS A 21 5.25 19.72 17.44
C LYS A 21 5.16 18.48 16.54
N THR A 22 4.93 17.30 17.11
CA THR A 22 4.81 16.04 16.35
C THR A 22 3.57 16.04 15.47
N VAL A 23 2.44 16.52 15.99
CA VAL A 23 1.19 16.63 15.22
C VAL A 23 1.39 17.53 14.00
N PHE A 24 1.94 18.73 14.20
CA PHE A 24 2.16 19.67 13.10
C PHE A 24 3.17 19.14 12.08
N THR A 25 4.29 18.56 12.52
CA THR A 25 5.28 17.93 11.62
C THR A 25 4.64 16.83 10.78
N GLY A 26 3.81 15.96 11.38
CA GLY A 26 3.09 14.92 10.65
C GLY A 26 2.12 15.46 9.61
N LEU A 27 1.36 16.51 9.96
CA LEU A 27 0.41 17.15 9.03
C LEU A 27 1.14 17.82 7.86
N VAL A 28 2.27 18.49 8.13
CA VAL A 28 3.11 19.09 7.08
C VAL A 28 3.67 18.03 6.16
N PHE A 29 4.22 16.93 6.69
CA PHE A 29 4.69 15.80 5.88
C PHE A 29 3.57 15.22 5.00
N GLN A 30 2.37 15.05 5.55
CA GLN A 30 1.22 14.54 4.80
C GLN A 30 0.86 15.46 3.62
N VAL A 31 0.84 16.78 3.83
CA VAL A 31 0.56 17.76 2.77
C VAL A 31 1.68 17.81 1.74
N ILE A 32 2.94 17.78 2.17
CA ILE A 32 4.11 17.74 1.27
C ILE A 32 4.06 16.49 0.38
N LEU A 33 3.80 15.32 0.95
CA LEU A 33 3.67 14.08 0.18
C LEU A 33 2.48 14.14 -0.80
N ALA A 34 1.33 14.67 -0.37
CA ALA A 34 0.18 14.82 -1.24
C ALA A 34 0.47 15.75 -2.43
N ILE A 35 1.06 16.92 -2.19
CA ILE A 35 1.44 17.86 -3.25
C ILE A 35 2.53 17.25 -4.15
N GLY A 36 3.52 16.59 -3.54
CA GLY A 36 4.57 15.90 -4.26
C GLY A 36 4.01 14.88 -5.26
N VAL A 37 3.19 13.96 -4.79
CA VAL A 37 2.64 12.88 -5.63
C VAL A 37 1.62 13.40 -6.65
N LEU A 38 0.77 14.37 -6.30
CA LEU A 38 -0.32 14.82 -7.16
C LEU A 38 0.07 15.91 -8.18
N TYR A 39 1.00 16.80 -7.82
CA TYR A 39 1.32 17.99 -8.62
C TYR A 39 2.74 17.98 -9.20
N VAL A 40 3.70 17.30 -8.58
CA VAL A 40 5.09 17.31 -9.07
C VAL A 40 5.27 16.16 -10.07
N PRO A 41 5.45 16.44 -11.38
CA PRO A 41 5.44 15.39 -12.41
C PRO A 41 6.54 14.35 -12.20
N PHE A 42 7.73 14.79 -11.76
CA PHE A 42 8.85 13.88 -11.48
C PHE A 42 8.53 12.85 -10.39
N ILE A 43 7.93 13.28 -9.28
CA ILE A 43 7.53 12.40 -8.18
C ILE A 43 6.42 11.47 -8.65
N ARG A 44 5.41 12.02 -9.32
CA ARG A 44 4.32 11.25 -9.91
C ARG A 44 4.83 10.11 -10.79
N TYR A 45 5.77 10.37 -11.71
CA TYR A 45 6.35 9.32 -12.55
C TYR A 45 7.06 8.23 -11.74
N GLY A 46 7.74 8.57 -10.65
CA GLY A 46 8.33 7.59 -9.74
C GLY A 46 7.28 6.66 -9.10
N PHE A 47 6.16 7.22 -8.63
CA PHE A 47 5.05 6.44 -8.08
C PHE A 47 4.30 5.64 -9.14
N GLU A 48 4.10 6.18 -10.34
CA GLU A 48 3.51 5.45 -11.47
C GLU A 48 4.38 4.27 -11.89
N PHE A 49 5.71 4.46 -11.94
CA PHE A 49 6.65 3.37 -12.21
C PHE A 49 6.55 2.27 -11.14
N ALA A 50 6.55 2.64 -9.86
CA ALA A 50 6.36 1.68 -8.77
C ALA A 50 5.01 0.94 -8.91
N GLY A 51 3.93 1.66 -9.22
CA GLY A 51 2.61 1.08 -9.50
C GLY A 51 2.63 0.08 -10.65
N GLN A 52 3.32 0.39 -11.75
CA GLN A 52 3.47 -0.54 -12.89
C GLN A 52 4.24 -1.81 -12.51
N VAL A 53 5.24 -1.72 -11.64
CA VAL A 53 5.92 -2.90 -11.09
C VAL A 53 4.94 -3.77 -10.30
N PHE A 54 4.08 -3.17 -9.46
CA PHE A 54 3.03 -3.92 -8.76
C PHE A 54 2.02 -4.57 -9.71
N VAL A 55 1.60 -3.89 -10.77
CA VAL A 55 0.70 -4.46 -11.80
C VAL A 55 1.35 -5.67 -12.48
N LYS A 56 2.64 -5.60 -12.84
CA LYS A 56 3.34 -6.77 -13.39
C LYS A 56 3.37 -7.96 -12.43
N ILE A 57 3.50 -7.70 -11.13
CA ILE A 57 3.44 -8.75 -10.11
C ILE A 57 2.04 -9.39 -10.05
N LEU A 58 0.99 -8.58 -10.18
CA LEU A 58 -0.38 -9.09 -10.30
C LEU A 58 -0.57 -9.94 -11.55
N ASP A 59 0.03 -9.57 -12.68
CA ASP A 59 -0.04 -10.35 -13.92
C ASP A 59 0.64 -11.73 -13.75
N PHE A 60 1.80 -11.80 -13.08
CA PHE A 60 2.43 -13.09 -12.76
C PHE A 60 1.57 -13.95 -11.83
N THR A 61 0.92 -13.32 -10.85
CA THR A 61 -0.02 -14.02 -9.97
C THR A 61 -1.19 -14.58 -10.77
N LYS A 62 -1.77 -13.79 -11.69
CA LYS A 62 -2.88 -14.20 -12.54
C LYS A 62 -2.48 -15.40 -13.41
N ALA A 63 -1.32 -15.36 -14.05
CA ALA A 63 -0.81 -16.48 -14.84
C ALA A 63 -0.62 -17.76 -14.00
N GLY A 64 -0.09 -17.64 -12.78
CA GLY A 64 0.04 -18.78 -11.86
C GLY A 64 -1.32 -19.33 -11.40
N SER A 65 -2.30 -18.45 -11.19
CA SER A 65 -3.65 -18.82 -10.77
C SER A 65 -4.42 -19.50 -11.91
N GLU A 66 -4.26 -19.02 -13.15
CA GLU A 66 -4.83 -19.63 -14.34
C GLU A 66 -4.23 -21.02 -14.60
N PHE A 67 -2.92 -21.20 -14.37
CA PHE A 67 -2.29 -22.52 -14.39
C PHE A 67 -2.89 -23.49 -13.36
N LEU A 68 -3.17 -23.02 -12.15
CA LEU A 68 -3.70 -23.87 -11.06
C LEU A 68 -5.20 -24.16 -11.18
N LEU A 69 -5.99 -23.20 -11.67
CA LEU A 69 -7.46 -23.22 -11.59
C LEU A 69 -8.14 -23.30 -12.97
N GLY A 70 -7.39 -23.12 -14.05
CA GLY A 70 -7.87 -23.23 -15.43
C GLY A 70 -9.10 -22.36 -15.70
N GLY A 71 -10.11 -22.96 -16.34
CA GLY A 71 -11.34 -22.29 -16.74
C GLY A 71 -12.18 -21.71 -15.60
N LEU A 72 -11.93 -22.06 -14.33
CA LEU A 72 -12.63 -21.48 -13.18
C LEU A 72 -12.29 -20.00 -12.94
N MET A 73 -11.21 -19.51 -13.56
CA MET A 73 -10.88 -18.09 -13.59
C MET A 73 -11.57 -17.32 -14.71
N ASP A 74 -12.24 -18.00 -15.65
CA ASP A 74 -12.93 -17.35 -16.75
C ASP A 74 -14.20 -16.64 -16.26
N SER A 75 -14.11 -15.31 -16.20
CA SER A 75 -15.22 -14.43 -15.82
C SER A 75 -16.39 -14.47 -16.80
N ASN A 76 -16.19 -14.92 -18.05
CA ASN A 76 -17.27 -15.01 -19.03
C ASN A 76 -18.13 -16.26 -18.83
N THR A 77 -17.53 -17.35 -18.35
CA THR A 77 -18.23 -18.63 -18.15
C THR A 77 -18.78 -18.76 -16.73
N TYR A 78 -18.02 -18.34 -15.71
CA TYR A 78 -18.36 -18.56 -14.30
C TYR A 78 -18.63 -17.27 -13.50
N GLY A 79 -18.50 -16.10 -14.14
CA GLY A 79 -18.57 -14.81 -13.46
C GLY A 79 -17.32 -14.50 -12.61
N TYR A 80 -17.31 -13.32 -11.98
CA TYR A 80 -16.21 -12.92 -11.09
C TYR A 80 -16.28 -13.70 -9.77
N ILE A 81 -15.63 -14.86 -9.69
CA ILE A 81 -15.52 -15.62 -8.46
C ILE A 81 -14.42 -15.01 -7.58
N PHE A 82 -14.83 -14.24 -6.57
CA PHE A 82 -13.93 -13.57 -5.62
C PHE A 82 -12.82 -14.51 -5.10
N LEU A 83 -13.20 -15.75 -4.74
CA LEU A 83 -12.27 -16.73 -4.18
C LEU A 83 -11.09 -17.04 -5.12
N PHE A 84 -11.34 -17.18 -6.42
CA PHE A 84 -10.31 -17.51 -7.41
C PHE A 84 -9.57 -16.29 -7.96
N GLN A 85 -10.14 -15.10 -7.83
CA GLN A 85 -9.53 -13.89 -8.39
C GLN A 85 -8.77 -13.05 -7.36
N VAL A 86 -9.16 -13.13 -6.07
CA VAL A 86 -8.57 -12.28 -5.02
C VAL A 86 -7.67 -13.07 -4.07
N LEU A 87 -8.04 -14.29 -3.67
CA LEU A 87 -7.24 -15.04 -2.69
C LEU A 87 -5.85 -15.46 -3.21
N PRO A 88 -5.67 -15.91 -4.46
CA PRO A 88 -4.34 -16.28 -4.95
C PRO A 88 -3.35 -15.12 -4.91
N THR A 89 -3.82 -13.90 -5.16
CA THR A 89 -3.03 -12.67 -5.03
C THR A 89 -2.51 -12.48 -3.62
N ILE A 90 -3.34 -12.69 -2.60
CA ILE A 90 -2.93 -12.58 -1.19
C ILE A 90 -1.87 -13.63 -0.86
N ILE A 91 -2.05 -14.87 -1.29
CA ILE A 91 -1.11 -15.97 -1.04
C ILE A 91 0.24 -15.67 -1.69
N PHE A 92 0.23 -15.27 -2.96
CA PHE A 92 1.44 -14.92 -3.70
C PHE A 92 2.18 -13.75 -3.04
N PHE A 93 1.47 -12.65 -2.71
CA PHE A 93 2.09 -11.51 -2.03
C PHE A 93 2.63 -11.88 -0.66
N SER A 94 1.92 -12.71 0.11
CA SER A 94 2.42 -13.20 1.40
C SER A 94 3.74 -13.96 1.25
N ALA A 95 3.84 -14.84 0.25
CA ALA A 95 5.07 -15.59 -0.04
C ALA A 95 6.20 -14.66 -0.53
N LEU A 96 5.89 -13.73 -1.44
CA LEU A 96 6.85 -12.75 -1.93
C LEU A 96 7.37 -11.85 -0.80
N THR A 97 6.48 -11.32 0.04
CA THR A 97 6.86 -10.51 1.19
C THR A 97 7.69 -11.30 2.19
N SER A 98 7.36 -12.58 2.45
CA SER A 98 8.19 -13.46 3.28
C SER A 98 9.61 -13.65 2.73
N LEU A 99 9.73 -13.84 1.41
CA LEU A 99 11.04 -13.90 0.74
C LEU A 99 11.82 -12.59 0.86
N LEU A 100 11.16 -11.44 0.65
CA LEU A 100 11.79 -10.12 0.80
C LEU A 100 12.23 -9.85 2.24
N PHE A 101 11.50 -10.34 3.24
CA PHE A 101 11.91 -10.31 4.64
C PHE A 101 13.12 -11.22 4.90
N TYR A 102 13.12 -12.43 4.35
CA TYR A 102 14.25 -13.36 4.48
C TYR A 102 15.55 -12.78 3.88
N TRP A 103 15.45 -12.11 2.73
CA TRP A 103 16.59 -11.42 2.11
C TRP A 103 16.97 -10.07 2.72
N GLY A 104 16.24 -9.59 3.73
CA GLY A 104 16.57 -8.34 4.39
C GLY A 104 16.15 -7.07 3.63
N ILE A 105 15.40 -7.18 2.52
CA ILE A 105 15.06 -6.03 1.65
C ILE A 105 14.07 -5.11 2.35
N ILE A 106 13.03 -5.67 2.98
CA ILE A 106 12.03 -4.88 3.71
C ILE A 106 12.69 -4.14 4.88
N GLN A 107 13.63 -4.77 5.57
CA GLN A 107 14.34 -4.18 6.70
C GLN A 107 15.15 -2.95 6.25
N LYS A 108 15.83 -3.01 5.09
CA LYS A 108 16.56 -1.86 4.54
C LYS A 108 15.63 -0.70 4.19
N VAL A 109 14.48 -1.00 3.57
CA VAL A 109 13.48 0.03 3.20
C VAL A 109 12.88 0.67 4.44
N VAL A 110 12.49 -0.13 5.44
CA VAL A 110 11.93 0.38 6.70
C VAL A 110 12.94 1.23 7.45
N TRP A 111 14.21 0.81 7.49
CA TRP A 111 15.27 1.60 8.12
C TRP A 111 15.46 2.96 7.43
N ALA A 112 15.42 3.00 6.09
CA ALA A 112 15.52 4.25 5.33
C ALA A 112 14.31 5.19 5.53
N LEU A 113 13.11 4.64 5.78
CA LEU A 113 11.90 5.44 6.04
C LEU A 113 11.78 5.92 7.50
N ALA A 114 12.42 5.20 8.43
CA ALA A 114 12.34 5.50 9.87
C ALA A 114 13.37 6.54 10.33
N TRP A 115 14.35 6.88 9.48
CA TRP A 115 15.40 7.87 9.75
C TRP A 115 15.03 9.25 9.21
#